data_AF-A0A9P1BGK5-F1
#
_entry.id   AF-A0A9P1BGK5-F1
#
_cell.length_a   1.000
_cell.length_b   1.000
_cell.length_c   1.000
_cell.angle_alpha   90.00
_cell.angle_beta   90.00
_cell.angle_gamma   90.00
#
_symmetry.space_group_name_H-M   'P 1'
#
loop_
_entity.id
_entity.type
_entity.pdbx_description
1 polymer ?
#
loop_
_entity_poly.entity_id
_entity_poly.type
_entity_poly.pdbx_seq_one_letter_code
_entity_poly.pdbx_strand_id
1 'polypeptide(L)'
;MDPKRLLVILTLLSQIELPPSHEANDFVEVCSGQGELSRALWRSGRQGKAFDVVYSKNHNLLRTVGFLSVLAAVRNTRAGGLLFFAPPCSTWVFLSSPSTGRTWLDPEGYPTKCVLLANIFVMRMLYILFYAWRRGIHIMVEQPISSVLFDWAPVKKFLILCNSRKVTFPMGSWGAPSMKYTTIWGTLPGISSLRRPLDLKQLKRALVLFNKLPSASPGRNTLVKKTVDKAGKKRVGIKKALEQSAVYPRDFAWAIAGLLPVTGKRPSNDEIDVSYQGTGSDLGLMESLMDQPKQSLVIANVKRFQFSRC
;
A
#
# COMPACT_ATOMS: atom_id res chain seq x y z
N MET A 1 16.58 0.78 -20.29
CA MET A 1 16.12 -0.45 -20.95
C MET A 1 14.85 -0.09 -21.70
N ASP A 2 14.78 -0.40 -22.99
CA ASP A 2 13.57 -0.17 -23.79
C ASP A 2 12.37 -0.90 -23.16
N PRO A 3 11.23 -0.20 -22.90
CA PRO A 3 9.99 -0.80 -22.41
C PRO A 3 9.58 -2.10 -23.10
N LYS A 4 9.78 -2.20 -24.42
CA LYS A 4 9.42 -3.38 -25.20
C LYS A 4 10.31 -4.56 -24.84
N ARG A 5 11.63 -4.34 -24.74
CA ARG A 5 12.59 -5.39 -24.34
C ARG A 5 12.34 -5.89 -22.93
N LEU A 6 12.02 -5.00 -21.98
CA LEU A 6 11.70 -5.40 -20.62
C LEU A 6 10.44 -6.27 -20.58
N LEU A 7 9.40 -5.90 -21.34
CA LEU A 7 8.19 -6.71 -21.44
C LEU A 7 8.47 -8.10 -22.02
N VAL A 8 9.32 -8.19 -23.06
CA VAL A 8 9.74 -9.47 -23.64
C VAL A 8 10.48 -10.31 -22.60
N ILE A 9 11.45 -9.73 -21.89
CA ILE A 9 12.21 -10.44 -20.84
C ILE A 9 11.27 -10.95 -19.75
N LEU A 10 10.35 -10.12 -19.26
CA LEU A 10 9.39 -10.53 -18.24
C LEU A 10 8.45 -11.61 -18.73
N THR A 11 8.04 -11.54 -19.99
CA THR A 11 7.22 -12.57 -20.63
C THR A 11 7.97 -13.88 -20.70
N LEU A 12 9.22 -13.88 -21.17
CA LEU A 12 10.06 -15.08 -21.21
C LEU A 12 10.30 -15.65 -19.80
N LEU A 13 10.64 -14.79 -18.83
CA LEU A 13 10.81 -15.19 -17.43
C LEU A 13 9.55 -15.83 -16.84
N SER A 14 8.36 -15.38 -17.26
CA SER A 14 7.09 -15.96 -16.81
C SER A 14 6.86 -17.38 -17.31
N GLN A 15 7.46 -17.74 -18.46
CA GLN A 15 7.37 -19.08 -19.05
C GLN A 15 8.36 -20.06 -18.41
N ILE A 16 9.33 -19.57 -17.64
CA ILE A 16 10.27 -20.42 -16.93
C ILE A 16 9.55 -21.03 -15.72
N GLU A 17 9.29 -22.33 -15.80
CA GLU A 17 8.86 -23.11 -14.65
C GLU A 17 9.94 -23.03 -13.58
N LEU A 18 9.51 -22.69 -12.37
CA LEU A 18 10.38 -22.80 -11.21
C LEU A 18 10.15 -24.17 -10.61
N PRO A 19 11.21 -24.87 -10.18
CA PRO A 19 11.02 -26.06 -9.37
C PRO A 19 10.15 -25.69 -8.17
N PRO A 20 9.18 -26.54 -7.78
CA PRO A 20 8.35 -26.31 -6.63
C PRO A 20 9.25 -26.15 -5.41
N SER A 21 9.40 -24.92 -4.92
CA SER A 21 10.12 -24.66 -3.69
C SER A 21 9.18 -24.93 -2.51
N HIS A 22 9.66 -25.67 -1.52
CA HIS A 22 8.98 -25.79 -0.23
C HIS A 22 8.86 -24.44 0.49
N GLU A 23 9.57 -23.42 0.01
CA GLU A 23 9.65 -22.04 0.56
C GLU A 23 9.02 -21.00 -0.38
N ALA A 24 7.95 -21.35 -1.10
CA ALA A 24 7.24 -20.40 -1.93
C ALA A 24 6.57 -19.32 -1.06
N ASN A 25 6.67 -18.05 -1.46
CA ASN A 25 5.97 -16.97 -0.79
C ASN A 25 4.46 -17.10 -1.03
N ASP A 26 3.67 -16.89 0.01
CA ASP A 26 2.22 -16.72 -0.09
C ASP A 26 1.87 -15.28 -0.41
N PHE A 27 2.72 -14.33 -0.01
CA PHE A 27 2.54 -12.93 -0.32
C PHE A 27 3.84 -12.14 -0.54
N VAL A 28 3.72 -11.04 -1.25
CA VAL A 28 4.70 -9.97 -1.35
C VAL A 28 4.00 -8.63 -1.14
N GLU A 29 4.45 -7.85 -0.16
CA GLU A 29 3.97 -6.50 0.09
C GLU A 29 5.04 -5.49 -0.34
N VAL A 30 4.68 -4.51 -1.18
CA VAL A 30 5.59 -3.48 -1.68
C VAL A 30 5.09 -2.10 -1.29
N CYS A 31 6.01 -1.28 -0.77
CA CYS A 31 5.73 -0.04 -0.05
C CYS A 31 4.96 -0.30 1.26
N SER A 32 5.42 -1.29 2.03
CA SER A 32 4.72 -1.78 3.23
C SER A 32 4.68 -0.77 4.39
N GLY A 33 5.47 0.30 4.34
CA GLY A 33 5.55 1.31 5.40
C GLY A 33 5.98 0.70 6.73
N GLN A 34 5.03 0.58 7.68
CA GLN A 34 5.27 -0.08 8.96
C GLN A 34 5.03 -1.59 8.93
N GLY A 35 4.50 -2.14 7.83
CA GLY A 35 4.35 -3.58 7.61
C GLY A 35 3.19 -4.21 8.38
N GLU A 36 2.14 -3.45 8.70
CA GLU A 36 0.99 -3.99 9.44
C GLU A 36 0.27 -5.10 8.67
N LEU A 37 0.17 -4.98 7.34
CA LEU A 37 -0.37 -6.03 6.49
C LEU A 37 0.53 -7.27 6.52
N SER A 38 1.83 -7.11 6.27
CA SER A 38 2.80 -8.21 6.38
C SER A 38 2.73 -8.91 7.73
N ARG A 39 2.62 -8.17 8.85
CA ARG A 39 2.48 -8.75 10.18
C ARG A 39 1.19 -9.54 10.35
N ALA A 40 0.06 -9.05 9.84
CA ALA A 40 -1.19 -9.80 9.88
C ALA A 40 -1.09 -11.10 9.07
N LEU A 41 -0.48 -11.04 7.88
CA LEU A 41 -0.25 -12.23 7.05
C LEU A 41 0.70 -13.23 7.72
N TRP A 42 1.82 -12.80 8.29
CA TRP A 42 2.71 -13.70 9.05
C TRP A 42 2.00 -14.34 10.24
N ARG A 43 1.19 -13.57 10.98
CA ARG A 43 0.39 -14.07 12.10
C ARG A 43 -0.74 -15.02 11.68
N SER A 44 -1.21 -14.96 10.44
CA SER A 44 -2.15 -15.94 9.87
C SER A 44 -1.45 -17.17 9.30
N GLY A 45 -0.15 -17.36 9.60
CA GLY A 45 0.64 -18.50 9.15
C GLY A 45 1.08 -18.40 7.70
N ARG A 46 1.03 -17.22 7.09
CA ARG A 46 1.49 -17.01 5.70
C ARG A 46 2.97 -16.72 5.66
N GLN A 47 3.66 -17.27 4.67
CA GLN A 47 5.04 -16.91 4.36
C GLN A 47 5.08 -15.79 3.31
N GLY A 48 6.03 -14.88 3.42
CA GLY A 48 6.12 -13.79 2.44
C GLY A 48 7.15 -12.73 2.77
N LYS A 49 7.26 -11.74 1.87
CA LYS A 49 8.28 -10.69 1.93
C LYS A 49 7.67 -9.29 1.91
N ALA A 50 8.21 -8.41 2.74
CA ALA A 50 7.83 -7.00 2.84
C ALA A 50 8.96 -6.11 2.31
N PHE A 51 8.63 -5.21 1.38
CA PHE A 51 9.57 -4.28 0.76
C PHE A 51 9.19 -2.84 1.07
N ASP A 52 10.05 -2.14 1.80
CA ASP A 52 9.97 -0.70 1.98
C ASP A 52 11.36 -0.06 2.08
N VAL A 53 11.47 1.18 1.58
CA VAL A 53 12.68 2.01 1.69
C VAL A 53 13.05 2.35 3.13
N VAL A 54 12.09 2.30 4.05
CA VAL A 54 12.29 2.42 5.49
C VAL A 54 13.11 1.25 6.04
N TYR A 55 12.98 0.05 5.48
CA TYR A 55 13.76 -1.12 5.91
C TYR A 55 15.12 -1.17 5.23
N SER A 56 15.19 -0.84 3.94
CA SER A 56 16.44 -0.83 3.19
C SER A 56 16.36 0.07 1.97
N LYS A 57 17.42 0.84 1.70
CA LYS A 57 17.56 1.60 0.44
C LYS A 57 17.55 0.69 -0.79
N ASN A 58 17.86 -0.59 -0.61
CA ASN A 58 17.81 -1.60 -1.67
C ASN A 58 16.39 -2.06 -1.98
N HIS A 59 15.37 -1.65 -1.23
CA HIS A 59 13.96 -1.87 -1.56
C HIS A 59 13.36 -0.74 -2.42
N ASN A 60 14.16 0.26 -2.79
CA ASN A 60 13.68 1.34 -3.64
C ASN A 60 13.44 0.85 -5.08
N LEU A 61 12.18 0.81 -5.50
CA LEU A 61 11.77 0.36 -6.84
C LEU A 61 12.36 1.21 -7.97
N LEU A 62 12.80 2.44 -7.72
CA LEU A 62 13.50 3.29 -8.70
C LEU A 62 14.95 2.85 -8.94
N ARG A 63 15.53 2.05 -8.05
CA ARG A 63 16.85 1.43 -8.24
C ARG A 63 16.70 0.07 -8.90
N THR A 64 17.65 -0.28 -9.77
CA THR A 64 17.69 -1.58 -10.45
C THR A 64 17.67 -2.73 -9.44
N VAL A 65 18.48 -2.63 -8.38
CA VAL A 65 18.53 -3.63 -7.30
C VAL A 65 17.16 -3.82 -6.65
N GLY A 66 16.45 -2.74 -6.29
CA GLY A 66 15.14 -2.87 -5.65
C GLY A 66 14.06 -3.41 -6.58
N PHE A 67 14.07 -3.00 -7.85
CA PHE A 67 13.19 -3.57 -8.87
C PHE A 67 13.42 -5.08 -9.01
N LEU A 68 14.68 -5.52 -9.14
CA LEU A 68 15.04 -6.93 -9.31
C LEU A 68 14.75 -7.76 -8.04
N SER A 69 14.99 -7.21 -6.85
CA SER A 69 14.68 -7.89 -5.59
C SER A 69 13.19 -8.15 -5.41
N VAL A 70 12.33 -7.16 -5.74
CA VAL A 70 10.88 -7.34 -5.71
C VAL A 70 10.45 -8.36 -6.78
N LEU A 71 10.98 -8.24 -8.00
CA LEU A 71 10.67 -9.19 -9.07
C LEU A 71 11.07 -10.62 -8.70
N ALA A 72 12.23 -10.83 -8.08
CA ALA A 72 12.67 -12.14 -7.60
C ALA A 72 11.75 -12.69 -6.50
N ALA A 73 11.27 -11.85 -5.58
CA ALA A 73 10.32 -12.26 -4.55
C ALA A 73 8.97 -12.66 -5.15
N VAL A 74 8.45 -11.87 -6.10
CA VAL A 74 7.20 -12.17 -6.83
C VAL A 74 7.36 -13.43 -7.69
N ARG A 75 8.54 -13.65 -8.29
CA ARG A 75 8.86 -14.88 -9.00
C ARG A 75 8.77 -16.10 -8.09
N ASN A 76 9.22 -16.00 -6.84
CA ASN A 76 9.08 -17.05 -5.83
C ASN A 76 7.71 -17.07 -5.12
N THR A 77 6.74 -16.26 -5.56
CA THR A 77 5.36 -16.32 -5.04
C THR A 77 4.58 -17.37 -5.80
N ARG A 78 3.85 -18.22 -5.08
CA ARG A 78 3.00 -19.25 -5.67
C ARG A 78 1.79 -18.66 -6.40
N ALA A 79 1.23 -19.41 -7.35
CA ALA A 79 -0.07 -19.10 -7.91
C ALA A 79 -1.15 -19.08 -6.80
N GLY A 80 -2.09 -18.15 -6.88
CA GLY A 80 -3.07 -17.87 -5.82
C GLY A 80 -2.50 -17.09 -4.62
N GLY A 81 -1.20 -16.78 -4.60
CA GLY A 81 -0.62 -15.85 -3.62
C GLY A 81 -1.08 -14.40 -3.83
N LEU A 82 -0.58 -13.49 -3.01
CA LEU A 82 -0.91 -12.06 -3.05
C LEU A 82 0.31 -11.18 -3.34
N LEU A 83 0.19 -10.28 -4.31
CA LEU A 83 1.05 -9.12 -4.47
C LEU A 83 0.26 -7.86 -4.10
N PHE A 84 0.62 -7.24 -2.98
CA PHE A 84 0.00 -6.01 -2.49
C PHE A 84 0.93 -4.81 -2.70
N PHE A 85 0.42 -3.75 -3.33
CA PHE A 85 1.15 -2.51 -3.60
C PHE A 85 0.46 -1.30 -2.97
N ALA A 86 1.19 -0.53 -2.18
CA ALA A 86 0.74 0.74 -1.61
C ALA A 86 1.64 1.89 -2.09
N PRO A 87 1.66 2.22 -3.39
CA PRO A 87 2.66 3.11 -3.94
C PRO A 87 2.59 4.52 -3.32
N PRO A 88 3.71 5.27 -3.25
CA PRO A 88 3.70 6.62 -2.70
C PRO A 88 2.67 7.52 -3.39
N CYS A 89 1.74 8.07 -2.61
CA CYS A 89 0.60 8.85 -3.15
C CYS A 89 0.88 10.36 -3.26
N SER A 90 2.02 10.84 -2.75
CA SER A 90 2.30 12.28 -2.57
C SER A 90 2.29 13.11 -3.85
N THR A 91 2.50 12.51 -5.01
CA THR A 91 2.45 13.17 -6.32
C THR A 91 1.17 12.90 -7.09
N TRP A 92 0.30 12.03 -6.59
CA TRP A 92 -0.89 11.54 -7.31
C TRP A 92 -2.20 12.06 -6.72
N VAL A 93 -2.18 12.65 -5.53
CA VAL A 93 -3.37 13.16 -4.85
C VAL A 93 -3.70 14.60 -5.26
N PHE A 94 -4.97 14.98 -5.15
CA PHE A 94 -5.42 16.36 -5.37
C PHE A 94 -4.57 17.44 -4.70
N LEU A 95 -4.06 17.19 -3.48
CA LEU A 95 -3.22 18.15 -2.74
C LEU A 95 -1.91 18.52 -3.46
N SER A 96 -1.40 17.65 -4.33
CA SER A 96 -0.21 17.90 -5.14
C SER A 96 -0.52 18.40 -6.54
N SER A 97 -1.79 18.49 -6.94
CA SER A 97 -2.19 18.89 -8.29
C SER A 97 -1.56 20.23 -8.73
N PRO A 98 -1.57 21.30 -7.91
CA PRO A 98 -0.98 22.58 -8.34
C PRO A 98 0.53 22.52 -8.65
N SER A 99 1.30 21.67 -7.95
CA SER A 99 2.75 21.57 -8.17
C SER A 99 3.14 20.50 -9.19
N THR A 100 2.30 19.50 -9.37
CA THR A 100 2.56 18.38 -10.29
C THR A 100 1.90 18.54 -11.64
N GLY A 101 0.93 19.45 -11.78
CA GLY A 101 0.11 19.60 -12.98
C GLY A 101 -0.89 18.45 -13.20
N ARG A 102 -0.89 17.43 -12.33
CA ARG A 102 -1.74 16.26 -12.50
C ARG A 102 -3.20 16.61 -12.26
N THR A 103 -4.04 16.21 -13.20
CA THR A 103 -5.49 16.28 -13.10
C THR A 103 -6.10 14.96 -13.58
N TRP A 104 -7.42 14.81 -13.51
CA TRP A 104 -8.09 13.66 -14.09
C TRP A 104 -8.05 13.67 -15.64
N LEU A 105 -7.89 14.85 -16.26
CA LEU A 105 -7.71 15.03 -17.71
C LEU A 105 -6.26 14.81 -18.15
N ASP A 106 -5.31 15.21 -17.31
CA ASP A 106 -3.88 14.98 -17.50
C ASP A 106 -3.28 14.31 -16.26
N PRO A 107 -3.45 12.99 -16.10
CA PRO A 107 -2.87 12.27 -14.97
C PRO A 107 -1.35 12.19 -15.05
N GLU A 108 -0.72 12.46 -16.19
CA GLU A 108 0.73 12.37 -16.37
C GLU A 108 1.45 13.57 -15.75
N GLY A 109 0.86 14.76 -15.87
CA GLY A 109 1.31 15.99 -15.23
C GLY A 109 2.57 16.59 -15.86
N TYR A 110 3.10 17.61 -15.19
CA TYR A 110 4.27 18.36 -15.66
C TYR A 110 5.55 17.52 -15.66
N PRO A 111 6.49 17.73 -16.61
CA PRO A 111 7.74 16.98 -16.71
C PRO A 111 8.79 17.40 -15.65
N THR A 112 8.37 17.65 -14.42
CA THR A 112 9.25 17.91 -13.29
C THR A 112 9.92 16.62 -12.81
N LYS A 113 11.12 16.72 -12.23
CA LYS A 113 11.90 15.56 -11.76
C LYS A 113 11.08 14.61 -10.86
N CYS A 114 10.31 15.17 -9.93
CA CYS A 114 9.49 14.37 -9.00
C CYS A 114 8.35 13.61 -9.72
N VAL A 115 7.69 14.25 -10.69
CA VAL A 115 6.60 13.66 -11.48
C VAL A 115 7.15 12.56 -12.39
N LEU A 116 8.27 12.82 -13.07
CA LEU A 116 8.94 11.83 -13.90
C LEU A 116 9.38 10.60 -13.09
N LEU A 117 9.95 10.80 -11.90
CA LEU A 117 10.30 9.67 -11.02
C LEU A 117 9.06 8.91 -10.55
N ALA A 118 7.95 9.59 -10.23
CA ALA A 118 6.71 8.92 -9.89
C ALA A 118 6.12 8.12 -11.07
N ASN A 119 6.21 8.64 -12.31
CA ASN A 119 5.79 7.93 -13.52
C ASN A 119 6.66 6.68 -13.74
N ILE A 120 7.99 6.81 -13.61
CA ILE A 120 8.93 5.67 -13.71
C ILE A 120 8.63 4.62 -12.62
N PHE A 121 8.36 5.05 -11.40
CA PHE A 121 7.98 4.16 -10.30
C PHE A 121 6.76 3.33 -10.68
N VAL A 122 5.69 3.98 -11.14
CA VAL A 122 4.43 3.32 -11.49
C VAL A 122 4.59 2.41 -12.70
N MET A 123 5.39 2.79 -13.71
CA MET A 123 5.69 1.90 -14.83
C MET A 123 6.41 0.62 -14.37
N ARG A 124 7.37 0.74 -13.44
CA ARG A 124 8.03 -0.44 -12.84
C ARG A 124 7.07 -1.30 -12.02
N MET A 125 6.17 -0.67 -11.26
CA MET A 125 5.10 -1.37 -10.57
C MET A 125 4.21 -2.13 -11.56
N LEU A 126 3.79 -1.52 -12.67
CA LEU A 126 2.96 -2.17 -13.70
C LEU A 126 3.64 -3.39 -14.32
N TYR A 127 4.95 -3.34 -14.56
CA TYR A 127 5.70 -4.51 -15.02
C TYR A 127 5.64 -5.68 -14.04
N ILE A 128 5.78 -5.40 -12.74
CA ILE A 128 5.71 -6.43 -11.69
C ILE A 128 4.29 -6.95 -11.54
N LEU A 129 3.28 -6.07 -11.55
CA LEU A 129 1.88 -6.45 -11.47
C LEU A 129 1.46 -7.32 -12.66
N PHE A 130 1.89 -6.96 -13.88
CA PHE A 130 1.63 -7.74 -15.08
C PHE A 130 2.26 -9.13 -15.00
N TYR A 131 3.53 -9.19 -14.60
CA TYR A 131 4.22 -10.47 -14.37
C TYR A 131 3.51 -11.33 -13.32
N ALA A 132 3.13 -10.75 -12.17
CA ALA A 132 2.43 -11.45 -11.10
C ALA A 132 1.07 -12.01 -11.57
N TRP A 133 0.27 -11.18 -12.24
CA TRP A 133 -1.03 -11.58 -12.78
C TRP A 133 -0.92 -12.72 -13.78
N ARG A 134 0.07 -12.66 -14.71
CA ARG A 134 0.32 -13.75 -15.66
C ARG A 134 0.75 -15.07 -14.99
N ARG A 135 1.33 -15.00 -13.79
CA ARG A 135 1.69 -16.16 -12.94
C ARG A 135 0.53 -16.67 -12.09
N GLY A 136 -0.67 -16.11 -12.23
CA GLY A 136 -1.83 -16.48 -11.42
C GLY A 136 -1.76 -15.96 -9.98
N ILE A 137 -0.93 -14.96 -9.70
CA ILE A 137 -0.85 -14.29 -8.38
C ILE A 137 -1.95 -13.21 -8.34
N HIS A 138 -2.68 -13.13 -7.24
CA HIS A 138 -3.64 -12.05 -7.02
C HIS A 138 -2.90 -10.74 -6.80
N ILE A 139 -3.39 -9.67 -7.40
CA ILE A 139 -2.80 -8.34 -7.30
C ILE A 139 -3.74 -7.41 -6.56
N MET A 140 -3.19 -6.49 -5.76
CA MET A 140 -3.93 -5.41 -5.12
C MET A 140 -3.09 -4.13 -5.16
N VAL A 141 -3.71 -3.01 -5.52
CA VAL A 141 -3.09 -1.67 -5.51
C VAL A 141 -3.98 -0.73 -4.71
N GLU A 142 -3.43 -0.17 -3.63
CA GLU A 142 -4.11 0.79 -2.76
C GLU A 142 -3.70 2.23 -3.08
N GLN A 143 -4.68 3.12 -3.10
CA GLN A 143 -4.48 4.56 -3.11
C GLN A 143 -5.61 5.30 -2.37
N PRO A 144 -5.38 6.57 -1.98
CA PRO A 144 -6.44 7.48 -1.58
C PRO A 144 -7.50 7.64 -2.68
N ILE A 145 -8.77 7.88 -2.30
CA ILE A 145 -9.85 8.14 -3.28
C ILE A 145 -9.56 9.34 -4.19
N SER A 146 -8.80 10.32 -3.70
CA SER A 146 -8.43 11.54 -4.42
C SER A 146 -7.21 11.38 -5.32
N SER A 147 -6.69 10.16 -5.46
CA SER A 147 -5.56 9.85 -6.31
C SER A 147 -5.98 9.74 -7.77
N VAL A 148 -5.29 10.45 -8.67
CA VAL A 148 -5.48 10.33 -10.12
C VAL A 148 -4.66 9.19 -10.74
N LEU A 149 -3.96 8.39 -9.91
CA LEU A 149 -3.16 7.25 -10.38
C LEU A 149 -3.99 6.29 -11.23
N PHE A 150 -5.22 6.00 -10.82
CA PHE A 150 -6.10 5.06 -11.51
C PHE A 150 -6.73 5.64 -12.78
N ASP A 151 -6.65 6.96 -12.97
CA ASP A 151 -7.08 7.62 -14.20
C ASP A 151 -5.98 7.62 -15.27
N TRP A 152 -4.72 7.38 -14.88
CA TRP A 152 -3.61 7.31 -15.82
C TRP A 152 -3.74 6.12 -16.76
N ALA A 153 -3.69 6.39 -18.07
CA ALA A 153 -4.04 5.43 -19.11
C ALA A 153 -3.33 4.06 -19.01
N PRO A 154 -2.01 3.97 -18.72
CA PRO A 154 -1.34 2.67 -18.56
C PRO A 154 -1.91 1.84 -17.39
N VAL A 155 -2.19 2.49 -16.26
CA VAL A 155 -2.76 1.83 -15.07
C VAL A 155 -4.19 1.39 -15.38
N LYS A 156 -5.02 2.29 -15.92
CA LYS A 156 -6.41 2.00 -16.27
C LYS A 156 -6.53 0.82 -17.24
N LYS A 157 -5.71 0.79 -18.29
CA LYS A 157 -5.67 -0.32 -19.27
C LYS A 157 -5.29 -1.64 -18.60
N PHE A 158 -4.30 -1.63 -17.71
CA PHE A 158 -3.90 -2.82 -16.96
C PHE A 158 -5.02 -3.34 -16.04
N LEU A 159 -5.68 -2.44 -15.30
CA LEU A 159 -6.77 -2.78 -14.39
C LEU A 159 -7.97 -3.41 -15.13
N ILE A 160 -8.28 -2.92 -16.34
CA ILE A 160 -9.28 -3.51 -17.23
C ILE A 160 -8.81 -4.89 -17.71
N LEU A 161 -7.56 -4.99 -18.18
CA LEU A 161 -6.99 -6.23 -18.71
C LEU A 161 -7.05 -7.39 -17.70
N CYS A 162 -6.74 -7.13 -16.44
CA CYS A 162 -6.77 -8.16 -15.40
C CYS A 162 -8.14 -8.37 -14.76
N ASN A 163 -9.21 -7.75 -15.29
CA ASN A 163 -10.55 -7.77 -14.74
C ASN A 163 -10.57 -7.45 -13.22
N SER A 164 -9.81 -6.42 -12.83
CA SER A 164 -9.73 -6.03 -11.42
C SER A 164 -11.03 -5.39 -10.94
N ARG A 165 -11.32 -5.57 -9.65
CA ARG A 165 -12.47 -4.97 -8.98
C ARG A 165 -12.02 -3.80 -8.12
N LYS A 166 -12.84 -2.74 -8.11
CA LYS A 166 -12.67 -1.56 -7.26
C LYS A 166 -13.48 -1.70 -5.98
N VAL A 167 -12.83 -1.45 -4.85
CA VAL A 167 -13.50 -1.27 -3.56
C VAL A 167 -13.05 0.07 -2.96
N THR A 168 -14.01 0.82 -2.42
CA THR A 168 -13.75 2.10 -1.76
C THR A 168 -14.41 2.09 -0.39
N PHE A 169 -13.68 2.53 0.64
CA PHE A 169 -14.18 2.61 2.00
C PHE A 169 -13.41 3.69 2.80
N PRO A 170 -14.01 4.26 3.86
CA PRO A 170 -13.28 5.11 4.78
C PRO A 170 -12.37 4.25 5.66
N MET A 171 -11.07 4.55 5.73
CA MET A 171 -10.14 3.77 6.58
C MET A 171 -10.52 3.82 8.08
N GLY A 172 -11.26 4.86 8.48
CA GLY A 172 -11.84 4.97 9.82
C GLY A 172 -12.82 3.84 10.19
N SER A 173 -13.47 3.19 9.20
CA SER A 173 -14.34 2.03 9.49
C SER A 173 -13.55 0.81 9.95
N TRP A 174 -12.25 0.79 9.67
CA TRP A 174 -11.29 -0.20 10.13
C TRP A 174 -10.50 0.23 11.36
N GLY A 175 -10.88 1.34 12.01
CA GLY A 175 -10.23 1.82 13.23
C GLY A 175 -9.06 2.78 13.01
N ALA A 176 -8.83 3.28 11.79
CA ALA A 176 -7.86 4.36 11.60
C ALA A 176 -8.31 5.63 12.34
N PRO A 177 -7.37 6.42 12.92
CA PRO A 177 -7.67 7.74 13.45
C PRO A 177 -8.17 8.71 12.38
N SER A 178 -7.76 8.50 11.12
CA SER A 178 -8.14 9.32 9.98
C SER A 178 -9.35 8.73 9.25
N MET A 179 -10.30 9.60 8.88
CA MET A 179 -11.46 9.26 8.06
C MET A 179 -11.16 9.26 6.55
N LYS A 180 -9.89 9.11 6.19
CA LYS A 180 -9.44 9.13 4.80
C LYS A 180 -10.09 7.99 4.02
N TYR A 181 -10.75 8.33 2.93
CA TYR A 181 -11.25 7.36 1.98
C TYR A 181 -10.12 6.75 1.17
N THR A 182 -10.15 5.42 1.11
CA THR A 182 -9.18 4.59 0.43
C THR A 182 -9.88 3.81 -0.66
N THR A 183 -9.20 3.65 -1.79
CA THR A 183 -9.63 2.86 -2.92
C THR A 183 -8.59 1.78 -3.17
N ILE A 184 -9.05 0.55 -3.30
CA ILE A 184 -8.23 -0.59 -3.68
C ILE A 184 -8.78 -1.14 -4.98
N TRP A 185 -7.87 -1.39 -5.92
CA TRP A 185 -8.14 -2.22 -7.09
C TRP A 185 -7.42 -3.54 -6.95
N GLY A 186 -8.09 -4.65 -7.23
CA GLY A 186 -7.41 -5.94 -7.17
C GLY A 186 -8.20 -7.10 -7.76
N THR A 187 -7.54 -8.25 -7.82
CA THR A 187 -8.07 -9.50 -8.38
C THR A 187 -8.33 -10.57 -7.33
N LEU A 188 -8.13 -10.27 -6.05
CA LEU A 188 -8.38 -11.20 -4.95
C LEU A 188 -9.89 -11.47 -4.82
N PRO A 189 -10.33 -12.75 -4.78
CA PRO A 189 -11.72 -13.09 -4.50
C PRO A 189 -12.17 -12.49 -3.17
N GLY A 190 -13.45 -12.09 -3.10
CA GLY A 190 -14.00 -11.48 -1.89
C GLY A 190 -13.55 -10.04 -1.62
N ILE A 191 -12.72 -9.39 -2.45
CA ILE A 191 -12.28 -7.99 -2.24
C ILE A 191 -13.42 -6.99 -1.96
N SER A 192 -14.62 -7.25 -2.48
CA SER A 192 -15.81 -6.43 -2.21
C SER A 192 -16.24 -6.43 -0.73
N SER A 193 -15.91 -7.47 0.04
CA SER A 193 -16.20 -7.55 1.48
C SER A 193 -15.39 -6.55 2.31
N LEU A 194 -14.31 -5.99 1.75
CA LEU A 194 -13.57 -4.89 2.38
C LEU A 194 -14.39 -3.59 2.43
N ARG A 195 -15.53 -3.52 1.73
CA ARG A 195 -16.45 -2.39 1.85
C ARG A 195 -17.11 -2.41 3.22
N ARG A 196 -16.63 -1.56 4.11
CA ARG A 196 -17.21 -1.37 5.44
C ARG A 196 -17.66 0.08 5.62
N PRO A 197 -18.98 0.34 5.78
CA PRO A 197 -19.46 1.68 6.13
C PRO A 197 -19.02 2.04 7.55
N LEU A 198 -19.15 3.32 7.90
CA LEU A 198 -18.93 3.76 9.27
C LEU A 198 -20.11 3.35 10.14
N ASP A 199 -19.82 2.78 11.31
CA ASP A 199 -20.85 2.60 12.34
C ASP A 199 -21.24 3.95 12.98
N LEU A 200 -22.36 3.97 13.72
CA LEU A 200 -22.85 5.19 14.39
C LEU A 200 -21.82 5.81 15.35
N LYS A 201 -20.99 4.99 16.01
CA LYS A 201 -19.98 5.45 16.96
C LYS A 201 -18.81 6.11 16.22
N GLN A 202 -18.36 5.51 15.12
CA GLN A 202 -17.35 6.03 14.21
C GLN A 202 -17.84 7.32 13.54
N LEU A 203 -19.11 7.36 13.11
CA LEU A 203 -19.73 8.56 12.55
C LEU A 203 -19.80 9.69 13.59
N LYS A 204 -20.25 9.42 14.81
CA LYS A 204 -20.24 10.40 15.91
C LYS A 204 -18.83 10.91 16.20
N ARG A 205 -17.82 10.04 16.22
CA ARG A 205 -16.41 10.44 16.37
C ARG A 205 -15.94 11.32 15.21
N ALA A 206 -16.28 10.97 13.98
CA ALA A 206 -15.96 11.75 12.79
C ALA A 206 -16.62 13.14 12.82
N LEU A 207 -17.90 13.21 13.23
CA LEU A 207 -18.63 14.47 13.42
C LEU A 207 -18.04 15.30 14.54
N VAL A 208 -17.66 14.70 15.67
CA VAL A 208 -16.96 15.42 16.75
C VAL A 208 -15.62 15.94 16.28
N LEU A 209 -14.85 15.17 15.51
CA LEU A 209 -13.60 15.65 14.91
C LEU A 209 -13.87 16.79 13.93
N PHE A 210 -14.95 16.70 13.13
CA PHE A 210 -15.36 17.74 12.19
C PHE A 210 -15.82 19.02 12.89
N ASN A 211 -16.52 18.91 14.01
CA ASN A 211 -17.03 20.04 14.80
C ASN A 211 -15.98 20.62 15.77
N LYS A 212 -15.04 19.78 16.25
CA LYS A 212 -13.87 20.20 17.04
C LYS A 212 -12.78 20.79 16.16
N LEU A 213 -12.84 20.62 14.84
CA LEU A 213 -12.15 21.56 13.96
C LEU A 213 -12.88 22.89 14.18
N PRO A 214 -12.29 23.87 14.89
CA PRO A 214 -12.94 25.14 15.19
C PRO A 214 -13.60 25.64 13.91
N SER A 215 -14.92 25.80 13.96
CA SER A 215 -15.74 26.46 12.97
C SER A 215 -14.93 27.63 12.47
N ALA A 216 -14.56 27.57 11.19
CA ALA A 216 -13.55 28.40 10.57
C ALA A 216 -13.54 29.84 11.12
N SER A 217 -12.75 30.10 12.17
CA SER A 217 -12.05 31.36 12.23
C SER A 217 -11.15 31.30 10.98
N PRO A 218 -11.24 32.24 10.02
CA PRO A 218 -10.72 32.10 8.65
C PRO A 218 -9.19 31.87 8.48
N GLY A 219 -8.47 31.30 9.44
CA GLY A 219 -7.01 31.19 9.39
C GLY A 219 -6.31 30.01 10.04
N ARG A 220 -6.93 29.01 10.71
CA ARG A 220 -6.11 28.19 11.66
C ARG A 220 -6.15 26.66 11.75
N ASN A 221 -6.79 25.89 10.87
CA ASN A 221 -6.59 24.42 10.90
C ASN A 221 -6.38 23.76 9.54
N THR A 222 -5.31 24.15 8.86
CA THR A 222 -4.81 23.37 7.74
C THR A 222 -4.14 22.08 8.26
N LEU A 223 -4.38 20.94 7.60
CA LEU A 223 -3.67 19.66 7.78
C LEU A 223 -2.15 19.78 7.55
N VAL A 224 -1.77 20.91 6.99
CA VAL A 224 -0.41 21.33 6.74
C VAL A 224 -0.04 22.52 7.62
N LYS A 225 1.16 22.52 8.19
CA LYS A 225 1.72 23.66 8.92
C LYS A 225 2.34 24.62 7.90
N LYS A 226 1.71 25.76 7.65
CA LYS A 226 2.32 26.83 6.85
C LYS A 226 3.37 27.53 7.73
N THR A 227 4.64 27.48 7.36
CA THR A 227 5.73 28.26 7.97
C THR A 227 6.27 29.23 6.92
N VAL A 228 6.74 30.41 7.31
CA VAL A 228 7.48 31.31 6.41
C VAL A 228 8.95 31.16 6.79
N ASP A 229 9.83 30.89 5.82
CA ASP A 229 11.25 30.84 6.11
C ASP A 229 11.87 32.25 6.22
N LYS A 230 13.13 32.34 6.63
CA LYS A 230 13.85 33.62 6.80
C LYS A 230 13.88 34.48 5.54
N ALA A 231 13.64 33.89 4.36
CA ALA A 231 13.61 34.58 3.07
C ALA A 231 12.17 34.98 2.64
N GLY A 232 11.19 34.89 3.53
CA GLY A 232 9.79 35.21 3.23
C GLY A 232 9.05 34.12 2.44
N LYS A 233 9.69 32.97 2.16
CA LYS A 233 9.06 31.91 1.35
C LYS A 233 8.17 31.04 2.23
N LYS A 234 6.88 30.97 1.88
CA LYS A 234 5.91 30.06 2.51
C LYS A 234 6.31 28.60 2.24
N ARG A 235 6.39 27.81 3.31
CA ARG A 235 6.65 26.37 3.35
C ARG A 235 5.44 25.68 3.96
N VAL A 236 5.11 24.52 3.42
CA VAL A 236 3.95 23.74 3.82
C VAL A 236 4.49 22.44 4.41
N GLY A 237 4.59 22.39 5.74
CA GLY A 237 5.04 21.21 6.49
C GLY A 237 3.90 20.21 6.68
N ILE A 238 4.19 18.92 6.49
CA ILE A 238 3.26 17.85 6.82
C ILE A 238 3.18 17.71 8.36
N LYS A 239 1.98 17.72 8.94
CA LYS A 239 1.81 17.45 10.37
C LYS A 239 2.15 15.99 10.67
N LYS A 240 2.75 15.71 11.83
CA LYS A 240 3.04 14.34 12.35
C LYS A 240 1.81 13.41 12.29
N ALA A 241 0.60 13.97 12.45
CA ALA A 241 -0.65 13.24 12.31
C ALA A 241 -0.87 12.62 10.91
N LEU A 242 -0.40 13.25 9.84
CA LEU A 242 -0.50 12.70 8.49
C LEU A 242 0.44 11.50 8.31
N GLU A 243 1.62 11.54 8.92
CA GLU A 243 2.54 10.39 8.90
C GLU A 243 1.95 9.20 9.67
N GLN A 244 1.30 9.45 10.81
CA GLN A 244 0.60 8.39 11.57
C GLN A 244 -0.57 7.80 10.78
N SER A 245 -1.22 8.59 9.92
CA SER A 245 -2.31 8.09 9.07
C SER A 245 -1.86 7.19 7.92
N ALA A 246 -0.55 7.03 7.71
CA ALA A 246 0.00 6.10 6.71
C ALA A 246 0.09 4.66 7.22
N VAL A 247 -0.13 4.42 8.52
CA VAL A 247 -0.11 3.07 9.11
C VAL A 247 -1.49 2.43 8.94
N TYR A 248 -1.54 1.24 8.35
CA TYR A 248 -2.78 0.50 8.22
C TYR A 248 -3.35 0.09 9.57
N PRO A 249 -4.67 0.19 9.79
CA PRO A 249 -5.29 -0.39 10.96
C PRO A 249 -5.14 -1.91 10.98
N ARG A 250 -4.98 -2.47 12.18
CA ARG A 250 -4.81 -3.91 12.38
C ARG A 250 -6.00 -4.72 11.82
N ASP A 251 -7.23 -4.22 12.00
CA ASP A 251 -8.44 -4.91 11.52
C ASP A 251 -8.50 -4.96 9.98
N PHE A 252 -8.05 -3.89 9.31
CA PHE A 252 -7.96 -3.87 7.85
C PHE A 252 -6.90 -4.87 7.35
N ALA A 253 -5.74 -4.92 7.99
CA ALA A 253 -4.69 -5.87 7.67
C ALA A 253 -5.17 -7.33 7.85
N TRP A 254 -5.88 -7.63 8.93
CA TRP A 254 -6.50 -8.94 9.16
C TRP A 254 -7.59 -9.27 8.15
N ALA A 255 -8.41 -8.31 7.75
CA ALA A 255 -9.43 -8.53 6.74
C ALA A 255 -8.81 -8.95 5.40
N ILE A 256 -7.71 -8.31 4.97
CA ILE A 256 -6.98 -8.77 3.78
C ILE A 256 -6.39 -10.16 4.00
N ALA A 257 -5.80 -10.43 5.16
CA ALA A 257 -5.23 -11.74 5.46
C ALA A 257 -6.30 -12.86 5.40
N GLY A 258 -7.52 -12.57 5.85
CA GLY A 258 -8.66 -13.51 5.79
C GLY A 258 -9.19 -13.75 4.38
N LEU A 259 -8.96 -12.84 3.43
CA LEU A 259 -9.30 -13.05 2.02
C LEU A 259 -8.33 -13.99 1.29
N LEU A 260 -7.10 -14.14 1.81
CA LEU A 260 -6.11 -15.01 1.21
C LEU A 260 -6.34 -16.45 1.70
N PRO A 261 -6.70 -17.41 0.82
CA PRO A 261 -7.03 -18.77 1.24
C PRO A 261 -5.90 -19.43 2.03
N VAL A 262 -6.26 -20.17 3.08
CA VAL A 262 -5.30 -21.00 3.82
C VAL A 262 -4.85 -22.12 2.94
N THR A 263 -3.57 -22.11 2.60
CA THR A 263 -3.01 -23.23 1.83
C THR A 263 -2.76 -24.41 2.72
N GLY A 264 -3.43 -25.50 2.32
CA GLY A 264 -3.57 -26.81 2.95
C GLY A 264 -4.75 -27.56 2.30
N LYS A 265 -5.78 -26.84 1.84
CA LYS A 265 -6.84 -27.24 0.88
C LYS A 265 -7.61 -25.97 0.53
N ARG A 266 -8.06 -25.84 -0.72
CA ARG A 266 -9.02 -24.80 -1.12
C ARG A 266 -10.35 -25.09 -0.40
N PRO A 267 -10.92 -24.21 0.43
CA PRO A 267 -12.31 -24.37 0.86
C PRO A 267 -13.19 -24.37 -0.38
N SER A 268 -14.15 -25.28 -0.47
CA SER A 268 -15.18 -25.20 -1.50
C SER A 268 -15.91 -23.86 -1.36
N ASN A 269 -16.59 -23.39 -2.41
CA ASN A 269 -17.32 -22.11 -2.36
C ASN A 269 -18.38 -22.06 -1.23
N ASP A 270 -18.71 -23.20 -0.62
CA ASP A 270 -19.71 -23.36 0.43
C ASP A 270 -19.15 -23.19 1.87
N GLU A 271 -17.83 -23.08 2.05
CA GLU A 271 -17.17 -23.04 3.36
C GLU A 271 -16.69 -21.64 3.80
N ILE A 272 -17.08 -20.58 3.08
CA ILE A 272 -16.74 -19.21 3.49
C ILE A 272 -17.67 -18.77 4.62
N ASP A 273 -17.34 -19.16 5.86
CA ASP A 273 -17.94 -18.55 7.04
C ASP A 273 -17.33 -17.15 7.26
N VAL A 274 -18.17 -16.13 7.04
CA VAL A 274 -17.81 -14.71 7.16
C VAL A 274 -17.94 -14.22 8.61
N SER A 275 -18.24 -15.10 9.57
CA SER A 275 -18.45 -14.76 10.98
C SER A 275 -17.22 -15.04 11.86
N TYR A 276 -16.17 -14.22 11.71
CA TYR A 276 -15.05 -14.26 12.65
C TYR A 276 -15.46 -13.72 14.04
N GLN A 277 -15.65 -14.61 15.00
CA GLN A 277 -15.72 -14.30 16.43
C GLN A 277 -14.45 -14.81 17.13
N GLY A 278 -13.40 -13.99 17.15
CA GLY A 278 -12.14 -14.35 17.79
C GLY A 278 -12.25 -14.42 19.32
N THR A 279 -12.03 -15.60 19.91
CA THR A 279 -11.79 -15.79 21.34
C THR A 279 -10.28 -15.76 21.63
N GLY A 280 -9.87 -14.94 22.59
CA GLY A 280 -8.47 -14.54 22.79
C GLY A 280 -7.67 -15.43 23.74
N SER A 281 -7.30 -16.64 23.35
CA SER A 281 -6.42 -17.52 24.15
C SER A 281 -4.97 -17.64 23.66
N ASP A 282 -4.66 -17.24 22.42
CA ASP A 282 -3.38 -17.64 21.80
C ASP A 282 -2.28 -16.56 21.82
N LEU A 283 -2.43 -15.52 22.65
CA LEU A 283 -1.42 -14.45 22.82
C LEU A 283 -0.28 -14.82 23.79
N GLY A 284 -0.39 -15.93 24.52
CA GLY A 284 0.56 -16.33 25.57
C GLY A 284 1.98 -16.69 25.09
N LEU A 285 2.18 -16.93 23.78
CA LEU A 285 3.50 -17.29 23.25
C LEU A 285 4.37 -16.07 22.86
N MET A 286 3.78 -14.88 22.70
CA MET A 286 4.54 -13.67 22.29
C MET A 286 5.13 -12.88 23.47
N GLU A 287 4.58 -12.99 24.69
CA GLU A 287 5.14 -12.32 25.88
C GLU A 287 6.50 -12.92 26.28
N SER A 288 6.69 -14.23 26.10
CA SER A 288 7.95 -14.94 26.35
C SER A 288 9.12 -14.45 25.47
N LEU A 289 8.83 -13.95 24.26
CA LEU A 289 9.85 -13.45 23.32
C LEU A 289 10.24 -11.98 23.55
N MET A 290 9.49 -11.24 24.38
CA MET A 290 9.77 -9.83 24.66
C MET A 290 10.62 -9.58 25.92
N ASP A 291 10.92 -10.63 26.71
CA ASP A 291 11.63 -10.54 27.99
C ASP A 291 13.17 -10.71 27.90
N GLN A 292 13.75 -10.61 26.70
CA GLN A 292 15.21 -10.62 26.53
C GLN A 292 15.82 -9.21 26.75
N PRO A 293 16.89 -9.07 27.55
CA PRO A 293 17.40 -7.77 27.96
C PRO A 293 18.01 -6.99 26.79
N LYS A 294 17.61 -5.71 26.71
CA LYS A 294 18.04 -4.72 25.71
C LYS A 294 19.54 -4.44 25.82
N GLN A 295 20.35 -5.00 24.92
CA GLN A 295 21.64 -4.40 24.59
C GLN A 295 21.45 -3.32 23.54
N SER A 296 22.04 -2.16 23.85
CA SER A 296 21.89 -0.86 23.22
C SER A 296 22.32 -0.84 21.75
N LEU A 297 21.35 -0.67 20.84
CA LEU A 297 21.59 -0.18 19.49
C LEU A 297 21.22 1.30 19.41
N VAL A 298 22.24 2.15 19.41
CA VAL A 298 22.13 3.59 19.09
C VAL A 298 21.77 3.70 17.61
N ILE A 299 20.47 3.82 17.31
CA ILE A 299 19.99 4.11 15.95
C ILE A 299 20.15 5.60 15.70
N ALA A 300 21.18 5.94 14.93
CA ALA A 300 21.43 7.28 14.41
C ALA A 300 20.24 7.78 13.57
N ASN A 301 19.92 9.07 13.76
CA ASN A 301 18.88 9.83 13.06
C ASN A 301 18.88 9.61 11.54
N VAL A 302 17.98 8.76 11.06
CA VAL A 302 17.67 8.61 9.63
C VAL A 302 16.82 9.81 9.19
N LYS A 303 17.44 10.78 8.50
CA LYS A 303 16.70 11.78 7.71
C LYS A 303 15.83 11.03 6.70
N ARG A 304 14.51 10.96 6.96
CA ARG A 304 13.51 10.47 6.03
C ARG A 304 13.62 11.24 4.72
N PHE A 305 13.54 10.52 3.59
CA PHE A 305 13.32 11.11 2.27
C PHE A 305 11.99 11.87 2.28
N GLN A 306 12.04 13.15 2.64
CA GLN A 306 11.13 14.10 2.04
C GLN A 306 11.47 14.07 0.55
N PHE A 307 10.47 13.85 -0.31
CA PHE A 307 10.57 14.31 -1.68
C PHE A 307 10.82 15.82 -1.58
N SER A 308 12.10 16.22 -1.59
CA SER A 308 12.49 17.61 -1.64
C SER A 308 11.93 18.14 -2.94
N ARG A 309 10.91 19.00 -2.82
CA ARG A 309 10.31 19.83 -3.87
C ARG A 309 10.29 19.22 -5.30
N CYS A 310 9.10 18.84 -5.74
CA CYS A 310 8.55 19.64 -6.84
C CYS A 310 8.42 21.08 -6.29
#